data_AF-A0AAU2MG80-F1
#
_entry.id   AF-A0AAU2MG80-F1
#
_cell.length_a   1.000
_cell.length_b   1.000
_cell.length_c   1.000
_cell.angle_alpha   90.00
_cell.angle_beta   90.00
_cell.angle_gamma   90.00
#
_symmetry.space_group_name_H-M   'P 1'
#
loop_
_entity.id
_entity.type
_entity.pdbx_description
1 polymer ?
#
loop_
_entity_poly.entity_id
_entity_poly.type
_entity_poly.pdbx_seq_one_letter_code
_entity_poly.pdbx_strand_id
1 'polypeptide(L)'
;MPQPKDLDPYADARSFYGSELRRLREAAGMSQTELGDKAFCSDTYIGLFEMAERRPQEEMSRAFDELLGSGRHLQRLCRLARKSKVAGYFADAAELQLRASSIESYTSMVVLGLLQTASYARALTRAAHPFADAASSKDTSGRAWSAPVSSTHPRRPCSG
;
A
#
# COMPACT_ATOMS: atom_id res chain seq x y z
N MET A 1 8.90 -20.36 -17.04
CA MET A 1 9.08 -18.95 -16.63
C MET A 1 7.82 -18.18 -16.95
N PRO A 2 7.22 -17.43 -16.01
CA PRO A 2 6.16 -16.49 -16.32
C PRO A 2 6.69 -15.47 -17.33
N GLN A 3 5.93 -15.16 -18.38
CA GLN A 3 6.34 -14.18 -19.37
C GLN A 3 6.45 -12.80 -18.72
N PRO A 4 7.43 -11.95 -19.13
CA PRO A 4 7.52 -10.59 -18.63
C PRO A 4 6.21 -9.86 -18.91
N LYS A 5 5.47 -9.50 -17.86
CA LYS A 5 4.31 -8.63 -18.00
C LYS A 5 4.82 -7.25 -18.43
N ASP A 6 4.28 -6.73 -19.52
CA ASP A 6 4.57 -5.37 -19.95
C ASP A 6 3.86 -4.42 -18.99
N LEU A 7 4.64 -3.70 -18.21
CA LEU A 7 4.19 -2.86 -17.11
C LEU A 7 4.32 -1.41 -17.57
N ASP A 8 3.26 -0.62 -17.49
CA ASP A 8 3.36 0.83 -17.71
C ASP A 8 4.24 1.45 -16.60
N PRO A 9 5.45 1.95 -16.91
CA PRO A 9 6.37 2.52 -15.92
C PRO A 9 5.79 3.74 -15.20
N TYR A 10 4.85 4.46 -15.82
CA TYR A 10 4.37 5.76 -15.35
C TYR A 10 3.06 5.68 -14.59
N ALA A 11 2.45 4.49 -14.48
CA ALA A 11 1.19 4.29 -13.77
C ALA A 11 1.32 4.54 -12.26
N ASP A 12 2.37 4.01 -11.61
CA ASP A 12 2.64 4.28 -10.20
C ASP A 12 4.14 4.18 -9.87
N ALA A 13 4.54 4.67 -8.69
CA ALA A 13 5.94 4.69 -8.27
C ALA A 13 6.57 3.29 -8.07
N ARG A 14 5.78 2.24 -7.80
CA ARG A 14 6.28 0.86 -7.76
C ARG A 14 6.49 0.33 -9.17
N SER A 15 5.60 0.67 -10.10
CA SER A 15 5.78 0.33 -11.50
C SER A 15 7.05 0.93 -12.07
N PHE A 16 7.30 2.21 -11.77
CA PHE A 16 8.54 2.87 -12.16
C PHE A 16 9.78 2.21 -11.54
N TYR A 17 9.69 1.78 -10.28
CA TYR A 17 10.78 1.02 -9.63
C TYR A 17 11.07 -0.30 -10.36
N GLY A 18 10.02 -1.06 -10.69
CA GLY A 18 10.16 -2.36 -11.35
C GLY A 18 10.74 -2.25 -12.75
N SER A 19 10.27 -1.27 -13.54
CA SER A 19 10.80 -1.00 -14.88
C SER A 19 12.26 -0.57 -14.83
N GLU A 20 12.64 0.25 -13.86
CA GLU A 20 14.01 0.76 -13.73
C GLU A 20 14.97 -0.32 -13.24
N LEU A 21 14.53 -1.20 -12.33
CA LEU A 21 15.30 -2.38 -11.95
C LEU A 21 15.59 -3.27 -13.17
N ARG A 22 14.58 -3.53 -14.01
CA ARG A 22 14.75 -4.28 -15.26
C ARG A 22 15.74 -3.58 -16.19
N ARG A 23 15.58 -2.27 -16.41
CA ARG A 23 16.46 -1.47 -17.27
C ARG A 23 17.92 -1.51 -16.82
N LEU A 24 18.17 -1.37 -15.52
CA LEU A 24 19.52 -1.41 -14.94
C LEU A 24 20.13 -2.82 -15.02
N ARG A 25 19.32 -3.86 -14.77
CA ARG A 25 19.75 -5.26 -14.90
C ARG A 25 20.16 -5.58 -16.34
N GLU A 26 19.35 -5.18 -17.32
CA GLU A 26 19.63 -5.40 -18.74
C GLU A 26 20.83 -4.59 -19.22
N ALA A 27 20.99 -3.35 -18.74
CA ALA A 27 22.18 -2.54 -19.02
C ALA A 27 23.47 -3.16 -18.46
N ALA A 28 23.38 -3.89 -17.34
CA ALA A 28 24.48 -4.65 -16.77
C ALA A 28 24.69 -6.04 -17.42
N GLY A 29 23.86 -6.40 -18.42
CA GLY A 29 23.93 -7.69 -19.12
C GLY A 29 23.58 -8.90 -18.24
N MET A 30 22.88 -8.70 -17.11
CA MET A 30 22.54 -9.78 -16.18
C MET A 30 21.15 -10.34 -16.46
N SER A 31 20.96 -11.63 -16.31
CA SER A 31 19.65 -12.29 -16.21
C SER A 31 19.05 -12.11 -14.81
N GLN A 32 17.75 -12.39 -14.66
CA GLN A 32 17.10 -12.38 -13.34
C GLN A 32 17.73 -13.41 -12.38
N THR A 33 18.15 -14.56 -12.91
CA THR A 33 18.86 -15.60 -12.16
C THR A 33 20.21 -15.10 -11.67
N GLU A 34 21.03 -14.50 -12.53
CA GLU A 34 22.36 -13.99 -12.12
C GLU A 34 22.27 -12.85 -11.09
N LEU A 35 21.29 -11.96 -11.23
CA LEU A 35 21.04 -10.93 -10.22
C LEU A 35 20.55 -11.55 -8.91
N GLY A 36 19.68 -12.55 -8.98
CA GLY A 36 19.18 -13.30 -7.84
C GLY A 36 20.32 -13.98 -7.07
N ASP A 37 21.19 -14.71 -7.77
CA ASP A 37 22.33 -15.40 -7.18
C ASP A 37 23.27 -14.44 -6.45
N LYS A 38 23.59 -13.30 -7.07
CA LYS A 38 24.43 -12.25 -6.44
C LYS A 38 23.76 -11.57 -5.26
N ALA A 39 22.43 -11.43 -5.28
CA ALA A 39 21.64 -10.82 -4.23
C ALA A 39 21.13 -11.82 -3.17
N PHE A 40 21.54 -13.09 -3.25
CA PHE A 40 21.10 -14.19 -2.38
C PHE A 40 19.57 -14.37 -2.35
N CYS A 41 18.91 -14.26 -3.50
CA CYS A 41 17.46 -14.48 -3.65
C CYS A 41 17.11 -15.22 -4.94
N SER A 42 15.91 -15.80 -5.03
CA SER A 42 15.50 -16.50 -6.24
C SER A 42 15.24 -15.54 -7.42
N ASP A 43 15.40 -16.04 -8.64
CA ASP A 43 15.02 -15.38 -9.89
C ASP A 43 13.55 -14.90 -9.87
N THR A 44 12.66 -15.73 -9.33
CA THR A 44 11.24 -15.43 -9.17
C THR A 44 11.05 -14.24 -8.22
N TYR A 45 11.88 -14.13 -7.17
CA TYR A 45 11.86 -13.00 -6.26
C TYR A 45 12.23 -11.68 -6.95
N ILE A 46 13.21 -11.71 -7.86
CA ILE A 46 13.56 -10.58 -8.73
C ILE A 46 12.38 -10.23 -9.64
N GLY A 47 11.77 -11.24 -10.28
CA GLY A 47 10.60 -11.05 -11.15
C GLY A 47 9.44 -10.34 -10.46
N LEU A 48 9.17 -10.64 -9.18
CA LEU A 48 8.13 -9.96 -8.40
C LEU A 48 8.40 -8.46 -8.19
N PHE A 49 9.67 -8.05 -8.09
CA PHE A 49 10.03 -6.63 -8.04
C PHE A 49 9.89 -5.96 -9.40
N GLU A 50 10.34 -6.62 -10.48
CA GLU A 50 10.22 -6.08 -11.84
C GLU A 50 8.75 -5.93 -12.29
N MET A 51 7.86 -6.80 -11.81
CA MET A 51 6.42 -6.75 -12.09
C MET A 51 5.64 -5.82 -11.13
N ALA A 52 6.32 -5.15 -10.20
CA ALA A 52 5.72 -4.30 -9.17
C ALA A 52 4.67 -5.01 -8.26
N GLU A 53 4.63 -6.34 -8.25
CA GLU A 53 3.76 -7.13 -7.38
C GLU A 53 4.25 -7.10 -5.93
N ARG A 54 5.57 -7.08 -5.75
CA ARG A 54 6.20 -6.98 -4.43
C ARG A 54 6.66 -5.57 -4.14
N ARG A 55 6.35 -5.10 -2.93
CA ARG A 55 6.78 -3.78 -2.46
C ARG A 55 8.31 -3.74 -2.29
N PRO A 56 9.00 -2.73 -2.85
CA PRO A 56 10.44 -2.57 -2.67
C PRO A 56 10.87 -2.49 -1.19
N GLN A 57 11.98 -3.17 -0.88
CA GLN A 57 12.60 -3.19 0.44
C GLN A 57 13.91 -2.39 0.40
N GLU A 58 14.17 -1.59 1.43
CA GLU A 58 15.35 -0.70 1.43
C GLU A 58 16.67 -1.47 1.38
N GLU A 59 16.76 -2.60 2.07
CA GLU A 59 17.94 -3.47 2.07
C GLU A 59 18.19 -4.07 0.69
N MET A 60 17.17 -4.62 0.04
CA MET A 60 17.27 -5.14 -1.33
C MET A 60 17.63 -4.05 -2.33
N SER A 61 17.01 -2.86 -2.22
CA SER A 61 17.35 -1.75 -3.11
C SER A 61 18.79 -1.27 -2.94
N ARG A 62 19.34 -1.34 -1.72
CA ARG A 62 20.77 -1.06 -1.49
C ARG A 62 21.65 -2.12 -2.15
N ALA A 63 21.35 -3.40 -1.95
CA ALA A 63 22.09 -4.49 -2.57
C ALA A 63 22.07 -4.40 -4.11
N PHE A 64 20.91 -4.12 -4.70
CA PHE A 64 20.80 -3.93 -6.15
C PHE A 64 21.58 -2.71 -6.64
N ASP A 65 21.54 -1.59 -5.91
CA ASP A 65 22.33 -0.40 -6.26
C ASP A 65 23.84 -0.69 -6.26
N GLU A 66 24.32 -1.50 -5.32
CA GLU A 66 25.73 -1.93 -5.21
C GLU A 66 26.11 -2.90 -6.35
N LEU A 67 25.25 -3.89 -6.65
CA LEU A 67 25.49 -4.90 -7.67
C LEU A 67 25.41 -4.37 -9.10
N LEU A 68 24.54 -3.38 -9.35
CA LEU A 68 24.29 -2.80 -10.67
C LEU A 68 25.05 -1.48 -10.90
N GLY A 69 25.71 -0.95 -9.86
CA GLY A 69 26.47 0.31 -9.95
C GLY A 69 25.60 1.55 -10.14
N SER A 70 24.34 1.53 -9.71
CA SER A 70 23.39 2.66 -9.84
C SER A 70 23.46 3.66 -8.68
N GLY A 71 24.41 3.50 -7.76
CA GLY A 71 24.69 4.43 -6.66
C GLY A 71 23.61 4.40 -5.59
N ARG A 72 22.64 5.31 -5.66
CA ARG A 72 21.49 5.37 -4.73
C ARG A 72 20.15 5.46 -5.46
N HIS A 73 20.13 5.11 -6.74
CA HIS A 73 18.97 5.31 -7.58
C HIS A 73 17.77 4.48 -7.09
N LEU A 74 17.96 3.17 -6.94
CA LEU A 74 16.90 2.26 -6.49
C LEU A 74 16.51 2.54 -5.04
N GLN A 75 17.45 2.91 -4.16
CA GLN A 75 17.13 3.37 -2.80
C GLN A 75 16.19 4.58 -2.79
N ARG A 76 16.43 5.59 -3.66
CA ARG A 76 15.57 6.78 -3.75
C ARG A 76 14.18 6.41 -4.28
N LEU A 77 14.11 5.56 -5.29
CA LEU A 77 12.84 5.06 -5.82
C LEU A 77 12.09 4.22 -4.80
N CYS A 78 12.77 3.38 -4.03
CA CYS A 78 12.18 2.58 -2.95
C CYS A 78 11.48 3.46 -1.92
N ARG A 79 12.11 4.58 -1.52
CA ARG A 79 11.48 5.57 -0.62
C ARG A 79 10.23 6.19 -1.23
N LEU A 80 10.24 6.51 -2.52
CA LEU A 80 9.08 7.05 -3.24
C LEU A 80 7.95 6.02 -3.34
N ALA A 81 8.26 4.81 -3.81
CA ALA A 81 7.35 3.68 -3.93
C ALA A 81 6.71 3.30 -2.59
N ARG A 82 7.42 3.48 -1.48
CA ARG A 82 6.89 3.23 -0.13
C ARG A 82 6.06 4.37 0.44
N LYS A 83 6.10 5.59 -0.11
CA LYS A 83 5.25 6.71 0.35
C LYS A 83 3.79 6.51 -0.02
N SER A 84 3.50 5.85 -1.15
CA SER A 84 2.13 5.51 -1.52
C SER A 84 1.61 4.41 -0.58
N LYS A 85 0.82 4.80 0.43
CA LYS A 85 0.15 3.90 1.38
C LYS A 85 -1.32 3.67 1.03
N VAL A 86 -1.82 4.35 0.00
CA VAL A 86 -3.24 4.44 -0.31
C VAL A 86 -3.54 3.54 -1.51
N ALA A 87 -4.62 2.78 -1.43
CA ALA A 87 -5.09 2.00 -2.59
C ALA A 87 -5.36 2.97 -3.75
N GLY A 88 -5.03 2.59 -5.00
CA GLY A 88 -5.13 3.50 -6.14
C GLY A 88 -6.49 4.19 -6.27
N TYR A 89 -7.58 3.44 -6.06
CA TYR A 89 -8.95 3.98 -6.08
C TYR A 89 -9.26 5.03 -5.00
N PHE A 90 -8.44 5.11 -3.95
CA PHE A 90 -8.62 6.02 -2.81
C PHE A 90 -7.57 7.14 -2.79
N ALA A 91 -6.65 7.18 -3.75
CA ALA A 91 -5.55 8.15 -3.76
C ALA A 91 -6.05 9.60 -3.76
N ASP A 92 -6.99 9.91 -4.67
CA ASP A 92 -7.58 11.25 -4.78
C ASP A 92 -8.35 11.63 -3.51
N ALA A 93 -9.15 10.69 -2.98
CA ALA A 93 -9.87 10.90 -1.73
C ALA A 93 -8.92 11.17 -0.56
N ALA A 94 -7.79 10.46 -0.47
CA ALA A 94 -6.78 10.68 0.56
C ALA A 94 -6.07 12.04 0.42
N GLU A 95 -5.82 12.51 -0.81
CA GLU A 95 -5.26 13.86 -1.03
C GLU A 95 -6.24 14.95 -0.57
N LEU A 96 -7.52 14.82 -0.92
CA LEU A 96 -8.56 15.75 -0.47
C LEU A 96 -8.71 15.68 1.05
N GLN A 97 -8.65 14.49 1.64
CA GLN A 97 -8.73 14.31 3.09
C GLN A 97 -7.60 15.03 3.84
N LEU A 98 -6.39 15.10 3.29
CA LEU A 98 -5.27 15.85 3.90
C LEU A 98 -5.50 17.36 3.92
N ARG A 99 -6.32 17.89 3.00
CA ARG A 99 -6.63 19.33 2.89
C ARG A 99 -7.98 19.68 3.54
N ALA A 100 -8.74 18.69 4.00
CA ALA A 100 -10.08 18.91 4.52
C ALA A 100 -10.04 19.59 5.89
N SER A 101 -10.89 20.61 6.08
CA SER A 101 -11.09 21.27 7.38
C SER A 101 -11.95 20.43 8.32
N SER A 102 -12.84 19.61 7.78
CA SER A 102 -13.69 18.67 8.51
C SER A 102 -14.00 17.44 7.64
N ILE A 103 -14.24 16.31 8.30
CA ILE A 103 -14.68 15.07 7.65
C ILE A 103 -16.01 14.70 8.30
N GLU A 104 -17.08 14.69 7.51
CA GLU A 104 -18.41 14.32 7.97
C GLU A 104 -18.84 13.03 7.28
N SER A 105 -19.61 12.21 7.99
CA SER A 105 -20.09 10.93 7.48
C SER A 105 -21.57 10.82 7.76
N TYR A 106 -22.35 10.52 6.72
CA TYR A 106 -23.78 10.25 6.84
C TYR A 106 -24.04 8.76 6.64
N THR A 107 -24.74 8.16 7.59
CA THR A 107 -25.03 6.72 7.59
C THR A 107 -26.51 6.48 7.92
N SER A 108 -27.28 5.94 6.98
CA SER A 108 -28.74 5.78 7.17
C SER A 108 -29.13 4.55 7.99
N MET A 109 -28.36 3.45 7.90
CA MET A 109 -28.77 2.13 8.43
C MET A 109 -27.82 1.55 9.48
N VAL A 110 -26.59 2.02 9.54
CA VAL A 110 -25.54 1.44 10.40
C VAL A 110 -24.76 2.53 11.10
N VAL A 111 -24.29 2.27 12.30
CA VAL A 111 -23.34 3.15 13.00
C VAL A 111 -21.99 3.07 12.29
N LEU A 112 -21.30 4.19 12.10
CA LEU A 112 -19.97 4.21 11.48
C LEU A 112 -18.98 3.33 12.28
N GLY A 113 -18.14 2.55 11.59
CA GLY A 113 -17.24 1.55 12.18
C GLY A 113 -16.41 2.02 13.39
N LEU A 114 -15.89 3.25 13.37
CA LEU A 114 -15.12 3.82 14.47
C LEU A 114 -15.93 4.06 15.76
N LEU A 115 -17.25 4.13 15.65
CA LEU A 115 -18.20 4.31 16.75
C LEU A 115 -18.89 3.00 17.15
N GLN A 116 -18.55 1.88 16.51
CA GLN A 116 -19.14 0.58 16.81
C GLN A 116 -18.45 -0.05 18.02
N THR A 117 -19.24 -0.70 18.89
CA THR A 117 -18.69 -1.62 19.88
C THR A 117 -18.24 -2.91 19.20
N ALA A 118 -17.32 -3.64 19.83
CA ALA A 118 -16.87 -4.93 19.30
C ALA A 118 -18.01 -5.93 19.11
N SER A 119 -19.04 -5.90 19.97
CA SER A 119 -20.22 -6.76 19.84
C SER A 119 -21.09 -6.37 18.64
N TYR A 120 -21.29 -5.07 18.40
CA TYR A 120 -22.05 -4.56 17.26
C TYR A 120 -21.35 -4.86 15.92
N ALA A 121 -20.05 -4.61 15.83
CA ALA A 121 -19.26 -4.93 14.64
C ALA A 121 -19.34 -6.42 14.28
N ARG A 122 -19.20 -7.31 15.28
CA ARG A 122 -19.37 -8.76 15.09
C ARG A 122 -20.76 -9.15 14.61
N ALA A 123 -21.81 -8.51 15.14
CA ALA A 123 -23.18 -8.78 14.71
C ALA A 123 -23.41 -8.41 13.25
N LEU A 124 -22.93 -7.23 12.82
CA LEU A 124 -22.99 -6.81 11.41
C LEU A 124 -22.22 -7.74 10.49
N THR A 125 -20.98 -8.11 10.85
CA THR A 125 -20.16 -9.01 10.02
C THR A 125 -20.82 -10.38 9.83
N ARG A 126 -21.42 -10.95 10.88
CA ARG A 126 -22.17 -12.21 10.77
C ARG A 126 -23.41 -12.08 9.89
N ALA A 127 -24.14 -10.97 10.02
CA ALA A 127 -25.32 -10.72 9.17
C ALA A 127 -24.94 -10.55 7.69
N ALA A 128 -23.80 -9.93 7.40
CA ALA A 128 -23.29 -9.75 6.04
C ALA A 128 -22.70 -11.04 5.43
N HIS A 129 -22.26 -11.98 6.27
CA HIS A 129 -21.63 -13.24 5.86
C HIS A 129 -22.30 -14.46 6.53
N PRO A 130 -23.56 -14.78 6.19
CA PRO A 130 -24.33 -15.82 6.88
C PRO A 130 -23.76 -17.24 6.72
N PHE A 131 -22.92 -17.48 5.72
CA PHE A 131 -22.29 -18.78 5.44
C PHE A 131 -20.82 -18.86 5.87
N ALA A 132 -20.30 -17.84 6.57
CA ALA A 132 -18.91 -17.85 7.01
C ALA A 132 -18.73 -18.72 8.26
N ASP A 133 -17.80 -19.67 8.19
CA ASP A 133 -17.44 -20.55 9.31
C ASP A 133 -16.90 -19.70 10.48
N ALA A 134 -17.22 -20.07 11.72
CA ALA A 134 -16.84 -19.32 12.92
C ALA A 134 -15.31 -19.06 13.04
N ALA A 135 -14.49 -19.94 12.46
CA ALA A 135 -13.03 -19.85 12.43
C ALA A 135 -12.47 -18.82 11.41
N SER A 136 -13.27 -18.40 10.42
CA SER A 136 -12.84 -17.48 9.35
C SER A 136 -12.99 -16.00 9.71
N SER A 137 -13.68 -15.68 10.82
CA SER A 137 -13.87 -14.32 11.29
C SER A 137 -12.55 -13.76 11.84
N LYS A 138 -11.76 -13.15 10.97
CA LYS A 138 -10.58 -12.39 11.40
C LYS A 138 -11.06 -11.27 12.33
N ASP A 139 -10.53 -11.26 13.55
CA ASP A 139 -10.80 -10.21 14.52
C ASP A 139 -10.39 -8.85 13.94
N THR A 140 -11.38 -8.07 13.54
CA THR A 140 -11.21 -6.72 13.00
C THR A 140 -11.16 -5.67 14.10
N SER A 141 -11.29 -6.06 15.37
CA SER A 141 -11.25 -5.13 16.52
C SER A 141 -9.89 -4.48 16.74
N GLY A 142 -8.82 -5.05 16.15
CA GLY A 142 -7.43 -4.63 16.37
C GLY A 142 -6.89 -3.48 15.50
N ARG A 143 -7.66 -2.85 14.59
CA ARG A 143 -7.22 -1.59 13.97
C ARG A 143 -7.42 -0.44 14.96
N ALA A 144 -6.48 -0.35 15.90
CA ALA A 144 -6.34 0.71 16.92
C ALA A 144 -6.76 2.08 16.35
N TRP A 145 -7.83 2.71 16.84
CA TRP A 145 -7.92 3.41 18.13
C TRP A 145 -6.68 4.23 18.44
N SER A 146 -6.50 5.35 17.71
CA SER A 146 -5.83 6.58 18.17
C SER A 146 -5.90 7.65 17.06
N ALA A 147 -7.01 8.37 16.98
CA ALA A 147 -7.01 9.71 16.39
C ALA A 147 -7.71 10.62 17.42
N PRO A 148 -7.03 11.64 17.98
CA PRO A 148 -7.68 12.57 18.87
C PRO A 148 -8.63 13.44 18.03
N VAL A 149 -9.92 13.16 18.08
CA VAL A 149 -10.95 14.12 17.68
C VAL A 149 -10.92 15.24 18.71
N SER A 150 -10.07 16.22 18.49
CA SER A 150 -10.10 17.49 19.21
C SER A 150 -11.19 18.35 18.57
N SER A 151 -12.45 18.07 18.93
CA SER A 151 -13.58 18.92 18.58
C SER A 151 -13.54 20.20 19.41
N THR A 152 -12.73 21.17 18.99
CA THR A 152 -12.90 22.57 19.41
C THR A 152 -13.26 23.39 18.18
N HIS A 153 -14.54 23.34 17.81
CA HIS A 153 -15.12 24.37 16.96
C HIS A 153 -16.22 25.11 17.74
N PRO A 154 -16.14 26.44 17.87
CA PRO A 154 -17.16 27.22 18.56
C PRO A 154 -18.46 27.15 17.76
N ARG A 155 -19.56 26.77 18.43
CA ARG A 155 -20.90 26.78 17.84
C ARG A 155 -21.22 28.20 17.37
N ARG A 156 -21.41 28.40 16.07
CA ARG A 156 -22.03 29.62 15.55
C ARG A 156 -23.49 29.64 16.03
N PRO A 157 -23.98 30.73 16.64
CA PRO A 157 -25.40 30.85 16.96
C PRO A 157 -26.19 30.99 15.66
N CYS A 158 -27.24 30.19 15.52
CA CYS A 158 -28.24 30.40 14.48
C CYS A 158 -28.93 31.74 14.74
N SER A 159 -28.71 32.73 13.87
CA SER A 159 -29.60 33.89 13.74
C SER A 159 -30.94 33.39 13.22
N GLY A 160 -32.02 33.70 13.96
CA GLY A 160 -33.36 33.20 13.72
C GLY A 160 -34.13 33.85 12.58
#